data_AF-A0A349EMS1-F1
#
_entry.id   AF-A0A349EMS1-F1
#
_cell.length_a   1.000
_cell.length_b   1.000
_cell.length_c   1.000
_cell.angle_alpha   90.00
_cell.angle_beta   90.00
_cell.angle_gamma   90.00
#
_symmetry.space_group_name_H-M   'P 1'
#
loop_
_entity.id
_entity.type
_entity.pdbx_description
1 polymer ?
#
loop_
_entity_poly.entity_id
_entity_poly.type
_entity_poly.pdbx_seq_one_letter_code
_entity_poly.pdbx_strand_id
1 'polypeptide(L)' 'MRISQDETVRVTSRRGSIRLTARITERVRRGEIFIPMHYAEAAVNVLTNNEALDAFSKTPEFKITAVKVERLAQAG' A
#
# COMPACT_ATOMS: atom_id res chain seq x y z
N MET A 1 4.94 -6.33 14.01
CA MET A 1 3.49 -6.34 13.72
C MET A 1 3.09 -7.78 13.39
N ARG A 2 2.01 -8.32 13.99
CA ARG A 2 1.48 -9.67 13.70
C ARG A 2 0.24 -9.54 12.82
N ILE A 3 0.39 -9.62 11.49
CA ILE A 3 -0.71 -9.74 10.53
C ILE A 3 -0.73 -11.20 10.06
N SER A 4 -1.93 -11.76 9.96
CA SER A 4 -2.14 -13.12 9.46
C SER A 4 -2.48 -13.12 7.97
N GLN A 5 -2.33 -14.30 7.35
CA GLN A 5 -2.81 -14.55 6.00
C GLN A 5 -4.32 -14.25 5.91
N ASP A 6 -4.72 -13.62 4.80
CA ASP A 6 -6.10 -13.23 4.47
C ASP A 6 -6.75 -12.23 5.45
N GLU A 7 -5.96 -11.59 6.31
CA GLU A 7 -6.45 -10.58 7.24
C GLU A 7 -6.67 -9.22 6.55
N THR A 8 -7.80 -8.57 6.84
CA THR A 8 -8.08 -7.22 6.35
C THR A 8 -7.23 -6.19 7.10
N VAL A 9 -6.52 -5.37 6.34
CA VAL A 9 -5.63 -4.33 6.83
C VAL A 9 -5.99 -2.98 6.24
N ARG A 10 -5.69 -1.91 6.98
CA ARG A 10 -5.65 -0.55 6.48
C ARG A 10 -4.21 -0.18 6.17
N VAL A 11 -3.98 0.36 4.98
CA VAL A 11 -2.70 0.94 4.59
C VAL A 11 -2.89 2.44 4.43
N THR A 12 -2.11 3.22 5.16
CA THR A 12 -2.23 4.67 5.22
C THR A 12 -0.90 5.31 4.83
N SER A 13 -0.94 6.32 3.96
CA SER A 13 0.18 7.23 3.70
C SER A 13 -0.20 8.65 4.13
N ARG A 14 0.70 9.61 3.94
CA ARG A 14 0.38 11.04 4.11
C ARG A 14 -0.72 11.54 3.18
N ARG A 15 -1.03 10.82 2.08
CA ARG A 15 -1.97 11.24 1.03
C ARG A 15 -3.35 10.61 1.15
N GLY A 16 -3.49 9.52 1.90
CA GLY A 16 -4.77 8.84 2.06
C GLY A 16 -4.65 7.47 2.69
N SER A 17 -5.74 6.71 2.63
CA SER A 17 -5.80 5.35 3.17
C SER A 17 -6.65 4.44 2.30
N ILE A 18 -6.26 3.17 2.20
CA ILE A 18 -7.01 2.11 1.51
C ILE A 18 -7.15 0.88 2.42
N ARG A 19 -8.12 0.01 2.11
CA ARG A 19 -8.30 -1.28 2.79
C ARG A 19 -7.95 -2.41 1.82
N LEU A 20 -7.21 -3.40 2.31
CA LEU A 20 -6.70 -4.51 1.52
C LEU A 20 -6.73 -5.80 2.33
N THR A 21 -6.76 -6.94 1.64
CA THR A 21 -6.52 -8.26 2.24
C THR A 21 -5.03 -8.58 2.20
N ALA A 22 -4.44 -8.95 3.33
CA ALA A 22 -3.03 -9.26 3.43
C ALA A 22 -2.71 -10.64 2.86
N ARG A 23 -1.69 -10.73 2.00
CA ARG A 23 -1.09 -11.99 1.56
C ARG A 23 0.34 -12.09 2.08
N ILE A 24 0.57 -13.02 3.01
CA ILE A 24 1.88 -13.25 3.61
C ILE A 24 2.71 -14.15 2.69
N THR A 25 3.92 -13.69 2.35
CA THR A 25 4.81 -14.39 1.41
C THR A 25 6.26 -13.98 1.64
N GLU A 26 7.20 -14.84 1.25
CA GLU A 26 8.64 -14.58 1.29
C GLU A 26 9.16 -13.81 0.06
N ARG A 27 8.27 -13.51 -0.91
CA ARG A 27 8.63 -12.80 -2.16
C ARG A 27 9.00 -11.33 -1.96
N VAL A 28 8.59 -10.72 -0.86
CA VAL A 28 8.80 -9.30 -0.55
C VAL A 28 9.77 -9.19 0.62
N ARG A 29 10.70 -8.23 0.55
CA ARG A 29 11.68 -8.03 1.63
C ARG A 29 11.00 -7.59 2.92
N ARG A 30 11.63 -7.94 4.05
CA ARG A 30 11.20 -7.45 5.36
C ARG A 30 11.23 -5.92 5.39
N GLY A 31 10.13 -5.30 5.81
CA GLY A 31 9.97 -3.85 5.86
C GLY A 31 9.34 -3.24 4.62
N GLU A 32 9.10 -4.03 3.57
CA GLU A 32 8.43 -3.61 2.34
C GLU A 32 7.07 -4.28 2.21
N ILE A 33 6.19 -3.67 1.41
CA ILE A 33 4.94 -4.27 0.96
C ILE A 33 4.82 -4.10 -0.54
N PHE A 34 4.09 -5.00 -1.18
CA PHE A 34 3.72 -4.90 -2.58
C PHE A 34 2.20 -4.78 -2.68
N ILE A 35 1.72 -3.78 -3.43
CA ILE A 35 0.31 -3.57 -3.70
C ILE A 35 0.16 -3.43 -5.22
N PRO A 36 -0.64 -4.29 -5.88
CA PRO A 36 -0.88 -4.16 -7.31
C PRO A 36 -1.83 -2.98 -7.61
N MET A 37 -1.73 -2.41 -8.82
CA MET A 37 -2.47 -1.19 -9.20
C MET A 37 -3.77 -1.43 -9.99
N HIS A 38 -4.18 -2.68 -10.18
CA HIS A 38 -5.31 -3.04 -11.06
C HIS A 38 -6.69 -3.05 -10.40
N TYR A 39 -6.78 -2.79 -9.09
CA TYR A 39 -8.05 -2.80 -8.34
C TYR A 39 -8.55 -1.37 -8.09
N ALA A 40 -9.69 -1.01 -8.67
CA ALA A 40 -10.28 0.32 -8.52
C ALA A 40 -10.86 0.53 -7.11
N GLU A 41 -11.41 -0.51 -6.51
CA GLU A 41 -11.97 -0.55 -5.16
C GLU A 41 -10.93 -0.26 -4.07
N ALA A 42 -9.65 -0.47 -4.37
CA ALA A 42 -8.52 -0.21 -3.50
C ALA A 42 -7.37 0.43 -4.29
N ALA A 43 -7.67 1.52 -5.00
CA ALA A 43 -6.74 2.20 -5.87
C ALA A 43 -5.48 2.65 -5.12
N VAL A 44 -4.36 1.94 -5.33
CA VAL A 44 -3.08 2.22 -4.65
C VAL A 44 -2.55 3.63 -4.91
N ASN A 45 -2.90 4.22 -6.04
CA ASN A 45 -2.44 5.56 -6.40
C ASN A 45 -2.95 6.64 -5.44
N VAL A 46 -4.00 6.38 -4.66
CA VAL A 46 -4.45 7.23 -3.53
C VAL A 46 -3.35 7.40 -2.48
N LEU A 47 -2.46 6.40 -2.34
CA LEU A 47 -1.36 6.46 -1.37
C LEU A 47 -0.11 7.14 -1.95
N THR A 48 0.11 7.06 -3.26
CA THR A 48 1.37 7.40 -3.93
C THR A 48 1.51 8.87 -4.28
N ASN A 49 2.74 9.32 -4.59
CA ASN A 49 3.01 10.67 -5.01
C ASN A 49 2.96 10.82 -6.55
N ASN A 50 1.88 11.39 -7.06
CA ASN A 50 1.71 11.71 -8.49
C ASN A 50 2.15 13.13 -8.87
N GLU A 51 2.47 14.00 -7.91
CA GLU A 51 2.84 15.40 -8.14
C GLU A 51 4.35 15.59 -8.26
N ALA A 52 5.14 14.80 -7.52
CA ALA A 52 6.59 14.81 -7.69
C ALA A 52 6.95 14.01 -8.93
N LEU A 53 7.33 14.75 -9.98
CA LEU A 53 7.74 14.20 -11.25
C LEU A 53 9.26 14.28 -11.39
N ASP A 54 9.86 13.24 -11.97
CA ASP A 54 11.25 13.29 -12.41
C ASP A 54 11.47 14.47 -13.37
N ALA A 55 12.59 15.18 -13.17
CA ALA A 55 12.84 16.46 -13.84
C ALA A 55 12.90 16.32 -15.37
N PHE A 56 13.39 15.18 -15.86
CA PHE A 56 13.63 14.93 -17.28
C PHE A 56 12.46 14.19 -17.95
N SER A 57 12.10 13.02 -17.42
CA SER A 57 11.10 12.12 -18.01
C SER A 57 9.65 12.46 -17.65
N LYS A 58 9.45 13.33 -16.65
CA LYS A 58 8.14 13.64 -16.06
C LYS A 58 7.43 12.41 -15.48
N THR A 59 8.19 11.37 -15.12
CA THR A 59 7.65 10.16 -14.51
C THR A 59 7.37 10.39 -13.01
N PRO A 60 6.18 10.04 -12.50
CA PRO A 60 5.87 10.12 -11.08
C PRO A 60 6.52 9.00 -10.24
N GLU A 61 6.71 9.26 -8.96
CA GLU A 61 7.28 8.32 -7.99
C GLU A 61 6.24 7.32 -7.46
N PHE A 62 5.94 6.28 -8.25
CA PHE A 62 4.96 5.26 -7.85
C PHE A 62 5.53 4.10 -7.01
N LYS A 63 6.84 3.86 -7.07
CA LYS A 63 7.44 2.64 -6.50
C LYS A 63 7.90 2.78 -5.06
N ILE A 64 7.93 4.00 -4.55
CA ILE A 64 8.39 4.32 -3.20
C ILE A 64 7.34 5.21 -2.55
N THR A 65 6.80 4.77 -1.42
CA THR A 65 5.87 5.55 -0.62
C THR A 65 5.92 5.03 0.80
N ALA A 66 6.22 5.92 1.76
CA ALA A 66 6.15 5.58 3.17
C ALA A 66 4.70 5.35 3.58
N VAL A 67 4.44 4.21 4.21
CA VAL A 67 3.10 3.79 4.64
C VAL A 67 3.12 3.22 6.05
N LYS A 68 1.99 3.36 6.73
CA LYS A 68 1.65 2.65 7.96
C LYS A 68 0.65 1.56 7.61
N VAL A 69 0.89 0.34 8.10
CA VAL A 69 -0.03 -0.79 7.96
C VAL A 69 -0.64 -1.09 9.32
N GLU A 70 -1.97 -1.26 9.36
CA GLU A 70 -2.74 -1.47 10.57
C GLU A 70 -3.75 -2.60 10.36
N ARG A 71 -3.91 -3.46 11.37
CA ARG A 71 -4.94 -4.50 11.36
C ARG A 71 -6.32 -3.86 11.54
N LEU A 72 -7.32 -4.32 10.80
CA LEU A 72 -8.71 -4.00 11.08
C LEU A 72 -9.33 -5.21 11.77
N ALA A 73 -9.57 -5.09 13.08
CA ALA A 73 -10.27 -6.13 13.81
C ALA A 73 -11.62 -6.39 13.14
N GLN A 74 -11.96 -7.66 12.91
CA GLN A 74 -13.31 -8.02 12.55
C GLN A 74 -14.22 -7.68 13.74
N ALA A 75 -15.27 -6.91 13.50
CA ALA A 75 -16.37 -6.85 14.46
C ALA A 75 -16.94 -8.26 14.56
N GLY A 76 -16.94 -8.81 15.77
CA GLY A 76 -17.56 -10.11 16.07
C GLY A 76 -19.06 -10.11 15.85
#